data_AF-A0A922IBI0-F1
#
_entry.id   AF-A0A922IBI0-F1
#
_cell.length_a   1.000
_cell.length_b   1.000
_cell.length_c   1.000
_cell.angle_alpha   90.00
_cell.angle_beta   90.00
_cell.angle_gamma   90.00
#
_symmetry.space_group_name_H-M   'P 1'
#
loop_
_entity.id
_entity.type
_entity.pdbx_description
1 polymer ?
#
loop_
_entity_poly.entity_id
_entity_poly.type
_entity_poly.pdbx_seq_one_letter_code
_entity_poly.pdbx_strand_id
1 'polypeptide(L)'
;MQLKEVNEFCGNGIGNISETTEQSTNESIAGVNGVINKAYLNEAEEEEEKEMKKSKISIIITNGDDQNNNPIMDDMDPKKMNNNTKSLAMINGDIEKQSSVSSTNVSTIDDDDDDDEKKTLYQIQTSWAVLRQMLLPFLIAGIGSVFAGVVLNAVTQWPVFVDIPQISIMVTAFLGLIGNIETTLASRLSTQANLGRMDSWHGIRDIVFGNFMVIQCQASTVGLFAAICSLAISAIREETRQKISTDSIILLCSTSVVTSIIANTLIATMIIIVILVARRLRINPDNISTPVAASMGDVCTISILAHVGQYLYELQYGRQIQITLMVLCLCAAPVFGVFARRNRWTKSVIYSGWTAILGAVIIEQPGGVVMEKAFQNYKVMSTFQPLVNGIGSNLVGIQTSRMSTFLHASAPKGLLPTSNPTPFVSPWFVFCSKDLHARMARLLMMVIVPAHLFYMAIIFTLQSTFDFNFVVTGPFMSVYIIAVVLQLALLLYLAYISVFWAWKHRINPDNSAIPFTSALADVFGNCLMAVAFTFLKWINDENTTIMENNDNNDASLMTTIFTNYNNNNNLTTSTIATTTEQLLNNSTIIYY
;
A
#
# COMPACT_ATOMS: atom_id res chain seq x y z
N MET A 1 6.74 57.79 30.88
CA MET A 1 5.89 56.77 31.52
C MET A 1 6.27 55.43 30.88
N GLN A 2 7.36 54.77 31.31
CA GLN A 2 7.57 54.07 32.60
C GLN A 2 6.62 52.88 32.76
N LEU A 3 7.01 51.66 33.13
CA LEU A 3 8.28 50.95 33.43
C LEU A 3 7.91 49.43 33.28
N LYS A 4 8.70 48.44 32.81
CA LYS A 4 10.14 48.19 32.59
C LYS A 4 11.01 48.15 33.85
N GLU A 5 11.87 47.14 33.97
CA GLU A 5 12.59 46.76 35.22
C GLU A 5 11.59 46.29 36.32
N VAL A 6 11.83 45.23 37.08
CA VAL A 6 13.08 44.82 37.73
C VAL A 6 13.46 43.37 37.40
N ASN A 7 14.75 43.16 37.10
CA ASN A 7 15.45 41.90 37.29
C ASN A 7 16.41 42.09 38.48
N GLU A 8 16.73 41.01 39.20
CA GLU A 8 17.74 40.94 40.28
C GLU A 8 17.56 41.82 41.54
N PHE A 9 17.46 41.18 42.71
CA PHE A 9 18.37 41.46 43.84
C PHE A 9 18.43 40.29 44.85
N CYS A 10 19.65 39.87 45.21
CA CYS A 10 20.02 38.84 46.20
C CYS A 10 19.48 37.39 46.01
N GLY A 11 20.28 36.32 46.05
CA GLY A 11 21.73 36.18 46.27
C GLY A 11 22.10 35.52 47.60
N ASN A 12 22.49 34.24 47.51
CA ASN A 12 23.16 33.39 48.52
C ASN A 12 22.42 33.00 49.82
N GLY A 13 22.31 31.68 50.06
CA GLY A 13 21.92 31.09 51.33
C GLY A 13 21.77 29.56 51.25
N ILE A 14 22.73 28.81 51.80
CA ILE A 14 22.78 27.33 51.80
C ILE A 14 21.93 26.78 52.96
N GLY A 15 21.19 25.68 52.77
CA GLY A 15 20.78 24.81 53.89
C GLY A 15 19.50 24.01 53.71
N ASN A 16 19.61 22.68 53.84
CA ASN A 16 18.53 21.69 53.90
C ASN A 16 17.33 22.09 54.78
N ILE A 17 16.11 21.68 54.39
CA ILE A 17 15.14 20.99 55.26
C ILE A 17 14.08 20.25 54.41
N SER A 18 13.65 19.11 54.95
CA SER A 18 12.87 17.98 54.44
C SER A 18 11.61 18.20 53.58
N GLU A 19 11.37 17.20 52.72
CA GLU A 19 10.07 16.73 52.21
C GLU A 19 8.98 16.72 53.31
N THR A 20 7.91 17.53 53.19
CA THR A 20 6.57 17.26 53.79
C THR A 20 5.44 18.22 53.35
N THR A 21 5.46 18.77 52.12
CA THR A 21 4.43 19.77 51.71
C THR A 21 3.92 19.65 50.26
N GLU A 22 3.96 18.46 49.65
CA GLU A 22 3.46 18.24 48.27
C GLU A 22 2.24 17.30 48.17
N GLN A 23 1.74 16.79 49.31
CA GLN A 23 0.72 15.74 49.33
C GLN A 23 -0.71 16.25 49.59
N SER A 24 -0.89 17.46 50.15
CA SER A 24 -2.22 18.01 50.45
C SER A 24 -2.84 18.87 49.33
N THR A 25 -2.03 19.35 48.38
CA THR A 25 -2.50 20.17 47.24
C THR A 25 -3.03 19.34 46.07
N ASN A 26 -2.54 18.10 45.90
CA ASN A 26 -2.92 17.24 44.76
C ASN A 26 -4.31 16.57 44.94
N GLU A 27 -4.76 16.27 46.15
CA GLU A 27 -6.08 15.66 46.38
C GLU A 27 -7.24 16.64 46.11
N SER A 28 -7.05 17.94 46.41
CA SER A 28 -8.07 18.97 46.16
C SER A 28 -8.31 19.21 44.66
N ILE A 29 -7.24 19.18 43.85
CA ILE A 29 -7.31 19.39 42.40
C ILE A 29 -7.94 18.16 41.69
N ALA A 30 -7.68 16.95 42.20
CA ALA A 30 -8.31 15.73 41.67
C ALA A 30 -9.84 15.71 41.90
N GLY A 31 -10.30 16.15 43.08
CA GLY A 31 -11.73 16.23 43.39
C GLY A 31 -12.49 17.20 42.48
N VAL A 32 -11.94 18.39 42.24
CA VAL A 32 -12.58 19.42 41.39
C VAL A 32 -12.65 18.99 39.93
N ASN A 33 -11.58 18.41 39.37
CA ASN A 33 -11.59 17.90 37.99
C ASN A 33 -12.55 16.71 37.80
N GLY A 34 -12.72 15.85 38.81
CA GLY A 34 -13.69 14.76 38.78
C GLY A 34 -15.15 15.23 38.73
N VAL A 35 -15.49 16.29 39.47
CA VAL A 35 -16.85 16.88 39.46
C VAL A 35 -17.13 17.62 38.15
N ILE A 36 -16.16 18.37 37.62
CA ILE A 36 -16.31 19.10 36.35
C ILE A 36 -16.51 18.12 35.18
N ASN A 37 -15.72 17.04 35.08
CA ASN A 37 -15.92 16.04 34.02
C ASN A 37 -17.30 15.35 34.11
N LYS A 38 -17.84 15.13 35.33
CA LYS A 38 -19.18 14.56 35.50
C LYS A 38 -20.29 15.52 35.07
N ALA A 39 -20.12 16.82 35.29
CA ALA A 39 -21.09 17.83 34.81
C ALA A 39 -21.12 17.89 33.27
N TYR A 40 -19.95 17.95 32.61
CA TYR A 40 -19.87 17.98 31.15
C TYR A 40 -20.37 16.68 30.48
N LEU A 41 -20.17 15.51 31.10
CA LEU A 41 -20.73 14.25 30.62
C LEU A 41 -22.26 14.24 30.71
N ASN A 42 -22.83 14.68 31.83
CA ASN A 42 -24.27 14.72 32.02
C ASN A 42 -24.97 15.74 31.08
N GLU A 43 -24.36 16.91 30.83
CA GLU A 43 -24.92 17.89 29.86
C GLU A 43 -24.87 17.35 28.42
N ALA A 44 -23.81 16.61 28.05
CA ALA A 44 -23.71 15.98 26.73
C ALA A 44 -24.73 14.84 26.54
N GLU A 45 -24.95 14.00 27.56
CA GLU A 45 -26.00 12.97 27.54
C GLU A 45 -27.41 13.58 27.46
N GLU A 46 -27.68 14.71 28.13
CA GLU A 46 -28.95 15.42 28.02
C GLU A 46 -29.20 16.04 26.63
N GLU A 47 -28.17 16.55 25.95
CA GLU A 47 -28.30 17.04 24.56
C GLU A 47 -28.52 15.88 23.58
N GLU A 48 -27.82 14.76 23.73
CA GLU A 48 -27.98 13.59 22.87
C GLU A 48 -29.36 12.92 23.07
N GLU A 49 -29.89 12.87 24.29
CA GLU A 49 -31.26 12.39 24.54
C GLU A 49 -32.34 13.33 23.94
N LYS A 50 -32.10 14.65 23.95
CA LYS A 50 -32.99 15.65 23.32
C LYS A 50 -32.99 15.55 21.78
N GLU A 51 -31.83 15.33 21.16
CA GLU A 51 -31.72 15.01 19.72
C GLU A 51 -32.46 13.69 19.39
N MET A 52 -32.26 12.65 20.20
CA MET A 52 -32.90 11.35 19.99
C MET A 52 -34.43 11.40 20.14
N LYS A 53 -34.94 12.17 21.11
CA LYS A 53 -36.39 12.42 21.27
C LYS A 53 -36.98 13.23 20.09
N LYS A 54 -36.27 14.24 19.56
CA LYS A 54 -36.68 14.95 18.33
C LYS A 54 -36.74 14.02 17.12
N SER A 55 -35.79 13.09 16.99
CA SER A 55 -35.75 12.08 15.93
C SER A 55 -36.91 11.07 16.03
N LYS A 56 -37.24 10.58 17.24
CA LYS A 56 -38.41 9.71 17.43
C LYS A 56 -39.73 10.43 17.13
N ILE A 57 -39.87 11.71 17.49
CA ILE A 57 -41.09 12.50 17.21
C ILE A 57 -41.27 12.75 15.71
N SER A 58 -40.21 13.02 14.94
CA SER A 58 -40.34 13.19 13.48
C SER A 58 -40.72 11.88 12.77
N ILE A 59 -40.21 10.73 13.24
CA ILE A 59 -40.57 9.42 12.68
C ILE A 59 -42.05 9.09 12.92
N ILE A 60 -42.58 9.34 14.13
CA ILE A 60 -43.98 9.05 14.47
C ILE A 60 -44.97 9.88 13.63
N ILE A 61 -44.63 11.12 13.27
CA ILE A 61 -45.50 12.01 12.48
C ILE A 61 -45.58 11.59 10.99
N THR A 62 -44.71 10.69 10.52
CA THR A 62 -44.66 10.32 9.08
C THR A 62 -45.45 9.04 8.72
N ASN A 63 -45.94 8.28 9.71
CA ASN A 63 -46.60 6.97 9.51
C ASN A 63 -48.09 6.98 9.92
N GLY A 64 -48.82 8.02 9.53
CA GLY A 64 -50.25 8.18 9.84
C GLY A 64 -51.08 8.59 8.64
N ASP A 65 -51.20 7.73 7.64
CA ASP A 65 -52.26 7.73 6.61
C ASP A 65 -52.19 6.43 5.78
N ASP A 66 -53.12 5.49 6.01
CA ASP A 66 -53.96 4.88 4.95
C ASP A 66 -54.95 3.82 5.52
N GLN A 67 -56.12 3.72 4.88
CA GLN A 67 -57.23 2.87 5.32
C GLN A 67 -57.26 1.49 4.62
N ASN A 68 -57.70 0.43 5.32
CA ASN A 68 -58.98 -0.22 4.98
C ASN A 68 -59.49 -1.32 5.93
N ASN A 69 -60.82 -1.50 5.88
CA ASN A 69 -61.64 -2.56 6.51
C ASN A 69 -61.36 -3.97 5.89
N ASN A 70 -61.79 -5.13 6.40
CA ASN A 70 -62.93 -5.50 7.27
C ASN A 70 -62.69 -6.87 7.99
N PRO A 71 -63.51 -7.30 8.98
CA PRO A 71 -63.20 -8.42 9.91
C PRO A 71 -63.98 -9.74 9.66
N ILE A 72 -63.53 -10.86 10.25
CA ILE A 72 -64.34 -12.05 10.60
C ILE A 72 -63.90 -12.67 11.95
N MET A 73 -64.91 -13.07 12.74
CA MET A 73 -64.98 -13.93 13.94
C MET A 73 -64.32 -15.34 13.79
N ASP A 74 -64.15 -16.22 14.80
CA ASP A 74 -64.53 -16.26 16.23
C ASP A 74 -63.66 -17.30 17.01
N ASP A 75 -63.96 -17.44 18.31
CA ASP A 75 -63.82 -18.63 19.19
C ASP A 75 -62.63 -18.81 20.17
N MET A 76 -62.98 -19.33 21.35
CA MET A 76 -62.15 -19.54 22.55
C MET A 76 -61.66 -21.01 22.68
N ASP A 77 -60.60 -21.27 23.46
CA ASP A 77 -60.68 -21.94 24.78
C ASP A 77 -59.27 -22.19 25.40
N PRO A 78 -58.99 -21.89 26.69
CA PRO A 78 -57.68 -22.13 27.31
C PRO A 78 -57.68 -23.27 28.34
N LYS A 79 -56.75 -24.25 28.23
CA LYS A 79 -56.18 -25.07 29.34
C LYS A 79 -55.19 -26.13 28.85
N LYS A 80 -53.95 -26.10 29.36
CA LYS A 80 -53.38 -27.20 30.16
C LYS A 80 -52.04 -26.82 30.79
N MET A 81 -51.90 -27.19 32.06
CA MET A 81 -50.76 -26.91 32.92
C MET A 81 -50.25 -28.23 33.51
N ASN A 82 -48.97 -28.26 33.87
CA ASN A 82 -48.37 -29.00 34.99
C ASN A 82 -47.51 -30.27 34.72
N ASN A 83 -46.55 -30.47 35.64
CA ASN A 83 -45.74 -31.65 35.95
C ASN A 83 -44.58 -32.01 34.97
N ASN A 84 -43.31 -32.13 35.39
CA ASN A 84 -42.79 -32.59 36.68
C ASN A 84 -41.38 -32.07 37.02
N THR A 85 -41.20 -31.61 38.26
CA THR A 85 -39.88 -31.51 38.92
C THR A 85 -39.53 -32.86 39.55
N LYS A 86 -38.34 -33.43 39.29
CA LYS A 86 -37.75 -34.46 40.19
C LYS A 86 -36.25 -34.69 40.00
N SER A 87 -35.56 -34.77 41.15
CA SER A 87 -34.29 -35.47 41.39
C SER A 87 -32.98 -34.82 40.94
N LEU A 88 -32.60 -33.73 41.63
CA LEU A 88 -31.20 -33.60 42.07
C LEU A 88 -30.90 -34.75 43.05
N ALA A 89 -29.86 -35.55 42.77
CA ALA A 89 -28.94 -36.18 43.73
C ALA A 89 -28.35 -37.51 43.20
N MET A 90 -27.14 -37.45 42.63
CA MET A 90 -26.09 -38.43 42.94
C MET A 90 -24.72 -37.81 42.67
N ILE A 91 -23.76 -38.10 43.54
CA ILE A 91 -22.49 -37.38 43.69
C ILE A 91 -21.33 -38.26 43.22
N ASN A 92 -20.38 -37.63 42.52
CA ASN A 92 -18.98 -37.99 42.26
C ASN A 92 -18.53 -39.46 42.34
N GLY A 93 -17.98 -39.95 41.22
CA GLY A 93 -17.10 -41.12 41.19
C GLY A 93 -16.45 -41.28 39.82
N ASP A 94 -15.14 -40.98 39.77
CA ASP A 94 -14.11 -41.51 38.88
C ASP A 94 -13.42 -40.57 37.88
N ILE A 95 -12.09 -40.68 37.90
CA ILE A 95 -11.08 -39.87 37.22
C ILE A 95 -10.44 -40.72 36.10
N GLU A 96 -9.87 -40.05 35.08
CA GLU A 96 -8.96 -40.61 34.08
C GLU A 96 -9.50 -41.62 33.04
N LYS A 97 -9.93 -41.10 31.87
CA LYS A 97 -9.11 -41.13 30.62
C LYS A 97 -9.94 -40.77 29.38
N GLN A 98 -9.82 -39.54 28.90
CA GLN A 98 -9.59 -39.26 27.46
C GLN A 98 -9.26 -37.79 27.24
N SER A 99 -8.00 -37.54 26.85
CA SER A 99 -7.49 -36.24 26.45
C SER A 99 -7.77 -35.96 24.97
N SER A 100 -8.80 -35.18 24.65
CA SER A 100 -8.90 -34.52 23.35
C SER A 100 -9.71 -33.22 23.39
N VAL A 101 -9.02 -32.11 23.12
CA VAL A 101 -9.50 -30.84 22.51
C VAL A 101 -10.95 -30.45 22.81
N SER A 102 -11.13 -29.43 23.67
CA SER A 102 -12.32 -28.58 23.65
C SER A 102 -11.90 -27.14 23.91
N SER A 103 -12.31 -26.24 23.02
CA SER A 103 -12.06 -24.80 23.12
C SER A 103 -13.07 -24.17 24.07
N THR A 104 -12.59 -23.39 25.03
CA THR A 104 -13.42 -22.74 26.06
C THR A 104 -14.35 -21.69 25.44
N ASN A 105 -15.62 -22.03 25.29
CA ASN A 105 -16.68 -21.03 25.14
C ASN A 105 -16.89 -20.38 26.52
N VAL A 106 -16.69 -19.07 26.62
CA VAL A 106 -17.19 -18.30 27.77
C VAL A 106 -18.63 -17.94 27.46
N SER A 107 -19.54 -18.58 28.17
CA SER A 107 -20.96 -18.23 28.20
C SER A 107 -21.28 -17.60 29.55
N THR A 108 -21.70 -16.34 29.52
CA THR A 108 -22.49 -15.73 30.58
C THR A 108 -23.84 -15.43 29.96
N ILE A 109 -24.87 -16.12 30.46
CA ILE A 109 -26.27 -15.83 30.17
C ILE A 109 -26.71 -14.85 31.25
N ASP A 110 -27.23 -13.71 30.83
CA ASP A 110 -28.26 -12.96 31.55
C ASP A 110 -29.28 -12.59 30.47
N ASP A 111 -30.56 -12.90 30.72
CA ASP A 111 -31.65 -12.76 29.75
C ASP A 111 -32.25 -11.34 29.83
N ASP A 112 -32.36 -10.67 28.67
CA ASP A 112 -33.31 -9.57 28.43
C ASP A 112 -33.58 -9.52 26.91
N ASP A 113 -34.79 -9.90 26.50
CA ASP A 113 -35.25 -9.94 25.10
C ASP A 113 -35.66 -8.54 24.61
N ASP A 114 -34.86 -7.87 23.76
CA ASP A 114 -35.30 -6.91 22.71
C ASP A 114 -34.12 -6.23 21.94
N ASP A 115 -33.09 -6.97 21.47
CA ASP A 115 -31.91 -6.36 20.79
C ASP A 115 -31.36 -7.15 19.57
N ASP A 116 -32.23 -7.88 18.86
CA ASP A 116 -31.84 -8.94 17.92
C ASP A 116 -31.55 -8.48 16.45
N GLU A 117 -31.16 -7.21 16.23
CA GLU A 117 -30.85 -6.68 14.87
C GLU A 117 -29.49 -5.97 14.72
N LYS A 118 -28.47 -6.31 15.53
CA LYS A 118 -27.12 -5.68 15.39
C LYS A 118 -25.86 -6.54 15.52
N LYS A 119 -25.97 -7.88 15.35
CA LYS A 119 -24.79 -8.76 15.20
C LYS A 119 -24.58 -9.22 13.76
N THR A 120 -23.77 -8.49 12.99
CA THR A 120 -23.36 -8.91 11.63
C THR A 120 -21.84 -8.99 11.41
N LEU A 121 -21.38 -10.23 11.22
CA LEU A 121 -20.57 -10.64 10.07
C LEU A 121 -19.04 -10.35 9.98
N TYR A 122 -18.28 -10.33 11.08
CA TYR A 122 -16.83 -10.57 11.00
C TYR A 122 -16.42 -11.94 11.54
N GLN A 123 -16.18 -12.90 10.66
CA GLN A 123 -15.62 -14.21 11.05
C GLN A 123 -14.08 -14.18 11.04
N ILE A 124 -13.49 -14.42 12.21
CA ILE A 124 -12.04 -14.57 12.38
C ILE A 124 -11.58 -15.82 11.61
N GLN A 125 -10.96 -15.62 10.45
CA GLN A 125 -10.43 -16.71 9.62
C GLN A 125 -9.17 -17.32 10.25
N THR A 126 -9.08 -18.66 10.23
CA THR A 126 -7.87 -19.39 10.63
C THR A 126 -6.72 -19.11 9.66
N SER A 127 -5.47 -19.08 10.15
CA SER A 127 -4.30 -18.78 9.32
C SER A 127 -4.15 -19.71 8.11
N TRP A 128 -4.60 -20.96 8.22
CA TRP A 128 -4.65 -21.92 7.10
C TRP A 128 -5.70 -21.54 6.04
N ALA A 129 -6.90 -21.14 6.46
CA ALA A 129 -7.94 -20.69 5.53
C ALA A 129 -7.50 -19.42 4.78
N VAL A 130 -6.79 -18.51 5.48
CA VAL A 130 -6.20 -17.32 4.87
C VAL A 130 -5.08 -17.71 3.89
N LEU A 131 -4.15 -18.59 4.26
CA LEU A 131 -3.08 -19.06 3.39
C LEU A 131 -3.65 -19.59 2.06
N ARG A 132 -4.64 -20.49 2.15
CA ARG A 132 -5.30 -21.07 0.98
C ARG A 132 -6.01 -20.03 0.10
N GLN A 133 -6.56 -18.96 0.70
CA GLN A 133 -7.20 -17.88 -0.05
C GLN A 133 -6.18 -16.95 -0.73
N MET A 134 -5.06 -16.64 -0.07
CA MET A 134 -4.04 -15.74 -0.63
C MET A 134 -3.09 -16.42 -1.62
N LEU A 135 -2.85 -17.73 -1.52
CA LEU A 135 -1.75 -18.41 -2.24
C LEU A 135 -1.78 -18.17 -3.75
N LEU A 136 -2.94 -18.37 -4.40
CA LEU A 136 -3.07 -18.16 -5.85
C LEU A 136 -2.99 -16.67 -6.24
N PRO A 137 -3.76 -15.73 -5.63
CA PRO A 137 -3.59 -14.30 -5.86
C PRO A 137 -2.15 -13.82 -5.65
N PHE A 138 -1.46 -14.34 -4.64
CA PHE A 138 -0.09 -13.98 -4.31
C PHE A 138 0.93 -14.52 -5.33
N LEU A 139 0.76 -15.76 -5.81
CA LEU A 139 1.59 -16.33 -6.89
C LEU A 139 1.42 -15.58 -8.20
N ILE A 140 0.17 -15.28 -8.59
CA ILE A 140 -0.12 -14.38 -9.71
C ILE A 140 0.53 -13.01 -9.46
N ALA A 141 0.52 -12.54 -8.21
CA ALA A 141 1.01 -11.21 -7.90
C ALA A 141 2.51 -11.04 -8.11
N GLY A 142 3.32 -11.96 -7.59
CA GLY A 142 4.76 -11.92 -7.81
C GLY A 142 5.14 -12.16 -9.28
N ILE A 143 4.36 -12.93 -10.04
CA ILE A 143 4.54 -13.03 -11.50
C ILE A 143 4.33 -11.67 -12.18
N GLY A 144 3.29 -10.92 -11.80
CA GLY A 144 3.09 -9.54 -12.27
C GLY A 144 4.28 -8.64 -11.94
N SER A 145 4.77 -8.66 -10.69
CA SER A 145 5.95 -7.87 -10.31
C SER A 145 7.26 -8.33 -11.01
N VAL A 146 7.41 -9.61 -11.38
CA VAL A 146 8.50 -10.05 -12.29
C VAL A 146 8.35 -9.40 -13.66
N PHE A 147 7.16 -9.44 -14.27
CA PHE A 147 6.92 -8.78 -15.55
C PHE A 147 7.12 -7.25 -15.46
N ALA A 148 6.81 -6.63 -14.33
CA ALA A 148 7.08 -5.21 -14.12
C ALA A 148 8.59 -4.91 -14.14
N GLY A 149 9.42 -5.77 -13.53
CA GLY A 149 10.88 -5.69 -13.63
C GLY A 149 11.40 -5.85 -15.05
N VAL A 150 10.88 -6.81 -15.81
CA VAL A 150 11.25 -7.04 -17.22
C VAL A 150 10.84 -5.86 -18.11
N VAL A 151 9.60 -5.38 -17.99
CA VAL A 151 9.12 -4.20 -18.74
C VAL A 151 9.92 -2.97 -18.35
N LEU A 152 10.19 -2.76 -17.05
CA LEU A 152 11.03 -1.65 -16.59
C LEU A 152 12.43 -1.70 -17.22
N ASN A 153 13.06 -2.88 -17.26
CA ASN A 153 14.36 -3.04 -17.91
C ASN A 153 14.32 -2.53 -19.36
N ALA A 154 13.36 -3.02 -20.15
CA ALA A 154 13.20 -2.68 -21.56
C ALA A 154 12.89 -1.19 -21.78
N VAL A 155 11.94 -0.60 -21.04
CA VAL A 155 11.54 0.80 -21.29
C VAL A 155 12.61 1.80 -20.87
N THR A 156 13.50 1.47 -19.91
CA THR A 156 14.64 2.37 -19.58
C THR A 156 15.62 2.59 -20.72
N GLN A 157 15.59 1.75 -21.77
CA GLN A 157 16.41 1.88 -22.97
C GLN A 157 15.72 2.72 -24.08
N TRP A 158 14.44 3.09 -23.93
CA TRP A 158 13.70 3.80 -24.98
C TRP A 158 14.19 5.26 -25.13
N PRO A 159 14.12 5.87 -26.34
CA PRO A 159 14.68 7.19 -26.61
C PRO A 159 14.21 8.27 -25.62
N VAL A 160 12.92 8.28 -25.29
CA VAL A 160 12.36 9.25 -24.35
C VAL A 160 12.95 9.15 -22.92
N PHE A 161 13.32 7.94 -22.46
CA PHE A 161 13.96 7.74 -21.14
C PHE A 161 15.45 8.10 -21.16
N VAL A 162 16.13 7.89 -22.28
CA VAL A 162 17.55 8.24 -22.47
C VAL A 162 17.74 9.75 -22.59
N ASP A 163 16.90 10.42 -23.36
CA ASP A 163 16.95 11.87 -23.55
C ASP A 163 16.50 12.63 -22.29
N ILE A 164 15.44 12.15 -21.63
CA ILE A 164 14.80 12.79 -20.48
C ILE A 164 14.89 11.84 -19.27
N PRO A 165 16.08 11.70 -18.64
CA PRO A 165 16.32 10.77 -17.53
C PRO A 165 15.49 11.08 -16.28
N GLN A 166 14.88 12.28 -16.21
CA GLN A 166 13.92 12.66 -15.17
C GLN A 166 12.67 11.74 -15.20
N ILE A 167 12.36 11.09 -16.32
CA ILE A 167 11.30 10.08 -16.38
C ILE A 167 11.68 8.85 -15.56
N SER A 168 12.93 8.38 -15.64
CA SER A 168 13.40 7.24 -14.84
C SER A 168 13.35 7.50 -13.33
N ILE A 169 13.66 8.74 -12.89
CA ILE A 169 13.48 9.19 -11.49
C ILE A 169 12.00 9.20 -11.12
N MET A 170 11.15 9.65 -12.05
CA MET A 170 9.71 9.72 -11.84
C MET A 170 9.09 8.33 -11.69
N VAL A 171 9.53 7.31 -12.44
CA VAL A 171 8.99 5.93 -12.36
C VAL A 171 8.85 5.45 -10.92
N THR A 172 9.89 5.59 -10.08
CA THR A 172 9.86 5.10 -8.71
C THR A 172 8.85 5.85 -7.84
N ALA A 173 8.89 7.18 -7.88
CA ALA A 173 7.95 8.01 -7.14
C ALA A 173 6.50 7.81 -7.62
N PHE A 174 6.33 7.51 -8.91
CA PHE A 174 5.04 7.32 -9.58
C PHE A 174 4.43 5.94 -9.28
N LEU A 175 5.26 4.89 -9.20
CA LEU A 175 4.85 3.55 -8.77
C LEU A 175 4.37 3.55 -7.32
N GLY A 176 5.19 4.04 -6.37
CA GLY A 176 4.80 4.13 -4.97
C GLY A 176 3.51 4.93 -4.79
N LEU A 177 3.40 6.08 -5.47
CA LEU A 177 2.19 6.90 -5.48
C LEU A 177 0.92 6.20 -5.96
N ILE A 178 1.00 5.49 -7.08
CA ILE A 178 -0.16 4.80 -7.66
C ILE A 178 -0.50 3.56 -6.82
N GLY A 179 0.50 2.78 -6.40
CA GLY A 179 0.32 1.67 -5.46
C GLY A 179 -0.35 2.11 -4.14
N ASN A 180 -0.01 3.29 -3.62
CA ASN A 180 -0.68 3.87 -2.44
C ASN A 180 -2.16 4.20 -2.70
N ILE A 181 -2.51 4.77 -3.86
CA ILE A 181 -3.91 5.04 -4.22
C ILE A 181 -4.70 3.73 -4.36
N GLU A 182 -4.11 2.74 -5.02
CA GLU A 182 -4.71 1.44 -5.35
C GLU A 182 -4.90 0.55 -4.12
N THR A 183 -3.89 0.40 -3.28
CA THR A 183 -4.00 -0.36 -2.02
C THR A 183 -5.01 0.28 -1.07
N THR A 184 -5.03 1.62 -0.99
CA THR A 184 -6.04 2.37 -0.22
C THR A 184 -7.44 2.22 -0.82
N LEU A 185 -7.59 2.16 -2.15
CA LEU A 185 -8.86 1.84 -2.80
C LEU A 185 -9.33 0.42 -2.46
N ALA A 186 -8.44 -0.55 -2.68
CA ALA A 186 -8.70 -1.97 -2.49
C ALA A 186 -9.17 -2.23 -1.05
N SER A 187 -8.45 -1.70 -0.06
CA SER A 187 -8.85 -1.78 1.35
C SER A 187 -10.20 -1.11 1.61
N ARG A 188 -10.43 0.14 1.17
CA ARG A 188 -11.72 0.84 1.36
C ARG A 188 -12.91 0.03 0.84
N LEU A 189 -12.80 -0.53 -0.36
CA LEU A 189 -13.84 -1.38 -0.97
C LEU A 189 -13.96 -2.74 -0.27
N SER A 190 -12.84 -3.41 0.05
CA SER A 190 -12.81 -4.68 0.77
C SER A 190 -13.44 -4.58 2.15
N THR A 191 -13.18 -3.50 2.90
CA THR A 191 -13.83 -3.20 4.18
C THR A 191 -15.34 -2.99 3.99
N GLN A 192 -15.80 -2.25 2.97
CA GLN A 192 -17.25 -2.10 2.72
C GLN A 192 -17.92 -3.41 2.31
N ALA A 193 -17.24 -4.24 1.51
CA ALA A 193 -17.72 -5.55 1.10
C ALA A 193 -17.78 -6.53 2.28
N ASN A 194 -16.77 -6.56 3.15
CA ASN A 194 -16.76 -7.38 4.36
C ASN A 194 -17.88 -6.97 5.34
N LEU A 195 -18.14 -5.68 5.49
CA LEU A 195 -19.24 -5.13 6.29
C LEU A 195 -20.64 -5.26 5.63
N GLY A 196 -20.78 -6.01 4.54
CA GLY A 196 -22.06 -6.27 3.86
C GLY A 196 -22.68 -5.08 3.10
N ARG A 197 -22.01 -3.91 3.09
CA ARG A 197 -22.55 -2.67 2.50
C ARG A 197 -22.58 -2.69 0.96
N MET A 198 -21.93 -3.69 0.35
CA MET A 198 -21.90 -3.93 -1.10
C MET A 198 -22.79 -5.11 -1.53
N ASP A 199 -23.74 -5.57 -0.71
CA ASP A 199 -24.62 -6.69 -1.09
C ASP A 199 -25.84 -6.25 -1.93
N SER A 200 -26.17 -4.94 -1.94
CA SER A 200 -27.21 -4.37 -2.81
C SER A 200 -26.61 -3.61 -4.00
N TRP A 201 -27.29 -3.62 -5.16
CA TRP A 201 -26.83 -2.91 -6.36
C TRP A 201 -26.71 -1.39 -6.13
N HIS A 202 -27.63 -0.79 -5.39
CA HIS A 202 -27.56 0.61 -4.99
C HIS A 202 -26.33 0.90 -4.11
N GLY A 203 -26.06 0.04 -3.12
CA GLY A 203 -24.86 0.13 -2.29
C GLY A 203 -23.57 0.04 -3.11
N ILE A 204 -23.47 -0.96 -4.01
CA ILE A 204 -22.34 -1.11 -4.94
C ILE A 204 -22.16 0.16 -5.76
N ARG A 205 -23.20 0.63 -6.46
CA ARG A 205 -23.10 1.77 -7.39
C ARG A 205 -22.63 3.02 -6.65
N ASP A 206 -23.22 3.32 -5.51
CA ASP A 206 -22.90 4.54 -4.75
C ASP A 206 -21.49 4.47 -4.13
N ILE A 207 -21.06 3.32 -3.59
CA ILE A 207 -19.72 3.14 -3.02
C ILE A 207 -18.65 3.18 -4.12
N VAL A 208 -18.87 2.47 -5.23
CA VAL A 208 -17.94 2.41 -6.37
C VAL A 208 -17.81 3.78 -7.03
N PHE A 209 -18.92 4.43 -7.38
CA PHE A 209 -18.89 5.75 -8.01
C PHE A 209 -18.17 6.77 -7.12
N GLY A 210 -18.48 6.81 -5.82
CA GLY A 210 -17.81 7.71 -4.87
C GLY A 210 -16.30 7.53 -4.83
N ASN A 211 -15.82 6.29 -4.74
CA ASN A 211 -14.39 5.99 -4.69
C ASN A 211 -13.69 6.22 -6.03
N PHE A 212 -14.35 5.93 -7.15
CA PHE A 212 -13.83 6.23 -8.49
C PHE A 212 -13.62 7.73 -8.69
N MET A 213 -14.58 8.58 -8.27
CA MET A 213 -14.42 10.04 -8.29
C MET A 213 -13.25 10.52 -7.40
N VAL A 214 -13.03 9.92 -6.23
CA VAL A 214 -11.85 10.22 -5.40
C VAL A 214 -10.56 9.92 -6.14
N ILE A 215 -10.47 8.74 -6.77
CA ILE A 215 -9.27 8.31 -7.49
C ILE A 215 -8.94 9.23 -8.64
N GLN A 216 -9.91 9.61 -9.48
CA GLN A 216 -9.64 10.50 -10.61
C GLN A 216 -9.17 11.90 -10.16
N CYS A 217 -9.69 12.39 -9.03
CA CYS A 217 -9.22 13.63 -8.39
C CYS A 217 -7.80 13.50 -7.81
N GLN A 218 -7.50 12.36 -7.18
CA GLN A 218 -6.19 12.07 -6.62
C GLN A 218 -5.15 11.86 -7.72
N ALA A 219 -5.35 10.94 -8.66
CA ALA A 219 -4.44 10.59 -9.76
C ALA A 219 -3.94 11.80 -10.56
N SER A 220 -4.85 12.67 -11.01
CA SER A 220 -4.49 13.90 -11.74
C SER A 220 -3.56 14.84 -10.94
N THR A 221 -3.85 15.03 -9.65
CA THR A 221 -3.08 15.89 -8.74
C THR A 221 -1.74 15.25 -8.34
N VAL A 222 -1.78 13.95 -8.08
CA VAL A 222 -0.67 13.11 -7.64
C VAL A 222 0.35 12.89 -8.76
N GLY A 223 -0.10 12.68 -10.01
CA GLY A 223 0.78 12.60 -11.17
C GLY A 223 1.57 13.90 -11.38
N LEU A 224 0.92 15.06 -11.25
CA LEU A 224 1.63 16.34 -11.29
C LEU A 224 2.65 16.45 -10.14
N PHE A 225 2.29 16.01 -8.93
CA PHE A 225 3.20 16.02 -7.79
C PHE A 225 4.41 15.10 -7.99
N ALA A 226 4.23 13.90 -8.56
CA ALA A 226 5.33 13.00 -8.91
C ALA A 226 6.33 13.63 -9.90
N ALA A 227 5.83 14.34 -10.92
CA ALA A 227 6.67 15.07 -11.86
C ALA A 227 7.44 16.21 -11.16
N ILE A 228 6.79 16.96 -10.26
CA ILE A 228 7.44 18.02 -9.47
C ILE A 228 8.53 17.43 -8.55
N CYS A 229 8.29 16.30 -7.88
CA CYS A 229 9.29 15.61 -7.06
C CYS A 229 10.49 15.15 -7.88
N SER A 230 10.26 14.55 -9.05
CA SER A 230 11.34 14.18 -9.99
C SER A 230 12.16 15.40 -10.43
N LEU A 231 11.51 16.52 -10.78
CA LEU A 231 12.18 17.77 -11.15
C LEU A 231 12.98 18.37 -9.99
N ALA A 232 12.47 18.30 -8.75
CA ALA A 232 13.17 18.77 -7.57
C ALA A 232 14.45 17.96 -7.30
N ILE A 233 14.38 16.62 -7.37
CA ILE A 233 15.56 15.74 -7.27
C ILE A 233 16.55 16.02 -8.41
N SER A 234 16.04 16.18 -9.64
CA SER A 234 16.85 16.49 -10.82
C SER A 234 17.56 17.85 -10.75
N ALA A 235 16.94 18.84 -10.09
CA ALA A 235 17.53 20.17 -9.91
C ALA A 235 18.68 20.17 -8.87
N ILE A 236 18.65 19.24 -7.91
CA ILE A 236 19.69 19.07 -6.89
C ILE A 236 20.90 18.31 -7.44
N ARG A 237 20.70 17.37 -8.38
CA ARG A 237 21.77 16.52 -8.93
C ARG A 237 22.46 17.12 -10.15
N GLU A 238 23.77 17.32 -10.06
CA GLU A 238 24.58 17.91 -11.15
C GLU A 238 24.48 17.13 -12.47
N GLU A 239 24.46 15.78 -12.39
CA GLU A 239 24.35 14.87 -13.54
C GLU A 239 23.08 15.10 -14.39
N THR A 240 21.93 15.36 -13.76
CA THR A 240 20.62 15.49 -14.44
C THR A 240 20.16 16.94 -14.60
N ARG A 241 20.69 17.87 -13.81
CA ARG A 241 20.40 19.31 -13.88
C ARG A 241 20.67 19.91 -15.26
N GLN A 242 21.72 19.47 -15.95
CA GLN A 242 22.06 19.98 -17.29
C GLN A 242 21.04 19.55 -18.38
N LYS A 243 20.30 18.46 -18.17
CA LYS A 243 19.25 17.97 -19.08
C LYS A 243 17.86 18.56 -18.78
N ILE A 244 17.72 19.55 -17.90
CA ILE A 244 16.44 20.20 -17.61
C ILE A 244 16.19 21.30 -18.65
N SER A 245 15.36 21.01 -19.65
CA SER A 245 14.82 21.99 -20.61
C SER A 245 13.34 22.29 -20.34
N THR A 246 12.84 23.41 -20.87
CA THR A 246 11.40 23.76 -20.78
C THR A 246 10.52 22.70 -21.43
N ASP A 247 10.93 22.15 -22.58
CA ASP A 247 10.15 21.16 -23.29
C ASP A 247 10.20 19.79 -22.58
N SER A 248 11.34 19.44 -21.96
CA SER A 248 11.47 18.27 -21.07
C SER A 248 10.55 18.38 -19.84
N ILE A 249 10.43 19.56 -19.23
CA ILE A 249 9.52 19.81 -18.09
C ILE A 249 8.05 19.62 -18.54
N ILE A 250 7.66 20.20 -19.68
CA ILE A 250 6.28 20.12 -20.18
C ILE A 250 5.93 18.66 -20.56
N LEU A 251 6.85 17.94 -21.21
CA LEU A 251 6.65 16.53 -21.51
C LEU A 251 6.52 15.70 -20.23
N LEU A 252 7.40 15.87 -19.25
CA LEU A 252 7.38 15.11 -18.01
C LEU A 252 6.06 15.31 -17.26
N CYS A 253 5.63 16.56 -17.07
CA CYS A 253 4.39 16.88 -16.38
C CYS A 253 3.14 16.38 -17.13
N SER A 254 3.08 16.57 -18.45
CA SER A 254 1.94 16.10 -19.26
C SER A 254 1.86 14.58 -19.31
N THR A 255 2.99 13.90 -19.59
CA THR A 255 3.11 12.44 -19.53
C THR A 255 2.64 11.89 -18.18
N SER A 256 3.12 12.46 -17.07
CA SER A 256 2.78 12.00 -15.72
C SER A 256 1.28 12.13 -15.41
N VAL A 257 0.68 13.30 -15.66
CA VAL A 257 -0.74 13.56 -15.38
C VAL A 257 -1.65 12.65 -16.23
N VAL A 258 -1.34 12.52 -17.52
CA VAL A 258 -2.13 11.71 -18.46
C VAL A 258 -2.03 10.23 -18.12
N THR A 259 -0.80 9.74 -17.91
CA THR A 259 -0.55 8.36 -17.47
C THR A 259 -1.28 8.06 -16.18
N SER A 260 -1.22 8.96 -15.18
CA SER A 260 -1.80 8.69 -13.87
C SER A 260 -3.32 8.50 -13.96
N ILE A 261 -4.01 9.33 -14.76
CA ILE A 261 -5.43 9.17 -15.04
C ILE A 261 -5.72 7.85 -15.76
N ILE A 262 -5.00 7.52 -16.84
CA ILE A 262 -5.27 6.31 -17.63
C ILE A 262 -4.99 5.04 -16.80
N ALA A 263 -3.84 4.98 -16.13
CA ALA A 263 -3.45 3.86 -15.26
C ALA A 263 -4.46 3.68 -14.11
N ASN A 264 -4.72 4.73 -13.31
CA ASN A 264 -5.66 4.63 -12.20
C ASN A 264 -7.10 4.31 -12.67
N THR A 265 -7.51 4.78 -13.86
CA THR A 265 -8.79 4.37 -14.47
C THR A 265 -8.84 2.87 -14.69
N LEU A 266 -7.84 2.33 -15.41
CA LEU A 266 -7.76 0.90 -15.73
C LEU A 266 -7.69 0.08 -14.45
N ILE A 267 -6.71 0.34 -13.59
CA ILE A 267 -6.41 -0.51 -12.44
C ILE A 267 -7.52 -0.44 -11.39
N ALA A 268 -8.14 0.73 -11.18
CA ALA A 268 -9.34 0.82 -10.32
C ALA A 268 -10.49 -0.04 -10.85
N THR A 269 -10.76 -0.06 -12.17
CA THR A 269 -11.81 -0.95 -12.71
C THR A 269 -11.49 -2.42 -12.49
N MET A 270 -10.22 -2.84 -12.61
CA MET A 270 -9.79 -4.21 -12.34
C MET A 270 -9.98 -4.57 -10.85
N ILE A 271 -9.54 -3.71 -9.93
CA ILE A 271 -9.73 -3.89 -8.48
C ILE A 271 -11.22 -4.03 -8.12
N ILE A 272 -12.09 -3.17 -8.68
CA ILE A 272 -13.54 -3.23 -8.46
C ILE A 272 -14.10 -4.57 -8.94
N ILE A 273 -13.73 -5.03 -10.15
CA ILE A 273 -14.17 -6.33 -10.68
C ILE A 273 -13.73 -7.47 -9.77
N VAL A 274 -12.46 -7.48 -9.33
CA VAL A 274 -11.89 -8.49 -8.44
C VAL A 274 -12.65 -8.56 -7.11
N ILE A 275 -12.97 -7.42 -6.50
CA ILE A 275 -13.72 -7.37 -5.22
C ILE A 275 -15.17 -7.87 -5.40
N LEU A 276 -15.84 -7.50 -6.50
CA LEU A 276 -17.19 -7.98 -6.80
C LEU A 276 -17.22 -9.49 -7.08
N VAL A 277 -16.20 -10.03 -7.76
CA VAL A 277 -16.05 -11.47 -7.99
C VAL A 277 -15.73 -12.20 -6.69
N ALA A 278 -14.81 -11.69 -5.86
CA ALA A 278 -14.48 -12.27 -4.56
C ALA A 278 -15.72 -12.36 -3.65
N ARG A 279 -16.53 -11.29 -3.58
CA ARG A 279 -17.79 -11.28 -2.83
C ARG A 279 -18.79 -12.31 -3.34
N ARG A 280 -18.96 -12.46 -4.67
CA ARG A 280 -19.80 -13.51 -5.27
C ARG A 280 -19.32 -14.92 -4.95
N LEU A 281 -18.00 -15.13 -4.91
CA LEU A 281 -17.37 -16.42 -4.55
C LEU A 281 -17.29 -16.66 -3.03
N ARG A 282 -17.80 -15.73 -2.20
CA ARG A 282 -17.71 -15.75 -0.73
C ARG A 282 -16.27 -15.86 -0.19
N ILE A 283 -15.30 -15.34 -0.94
CA ILE A 283 -13.91 -15.21 -0.49
C ILE A 283 -13.75 -13.82 0.13
N ASN A 284 -12.94 -13.70 1.19
CA ASN A 284 -12.66 -12.38 1.77
C ASN A 284 -11.85 -11.56 0.75
N PRO A 285 -12.35 -10.41 0.27
CA PRO A 285 -11.67 -9.60 -0.72
C PRO A 285 -10.33 -9.05 -0.21
N ASP A 286 -10.12 -8.83 1.10
CA ASP A 286 -8.80 -8.45 1.67
C ASP A 286 -7.67 -9.43 1.32
N ASN A 287 -8.00 -10.71 1.07
CA ASN A 287 -7.02 -11.76 0.74
C ASN A 287 -6.71 -11.85 -0.77
N ILE A 288 -7.47 -11.14 -1.63
CA ILE A 288 -7.34 -11.20 -3.11
C ILE A 288 -7.04 -9.82 -3.70
N SER A 289 -7.76 -8.78 -3.26
CA SER A 289 -7.74 -7.45 -3.90
C SER A 289 -6.37 -6.81 -3.88
N THR A 290 -5.64 -6.92 -2.77
CA THR A 290 -4.35 -6.25 -2.59
C THR A 290 -3.26 -6.88 -3.46
N PRO A 291 -3.03 -8.22 -3.46
CA PRO A 291 -2.12 -8.87 -4.41
C PRO A 291 -2.43 -8.57 -5.89
N VAL A 292 -3.71 -8.61 -6.28
CA VAL A 292 -4.08 -8.36 -7.68
C VAL A 292 -3.92 -6.88 -8.04
N ALA A 293 -4.17 -5.95 -7.11
CA ALA A 293 -3.93 -4.52 -7.30
C ALA A 293 -2.48 -4.25 -7.69
N ALA A 294 -1.51 -4.54 -6.81
CA ALA A 294 -0.10 -4.18 -7.05
C ALA A 294 0.49 -4.87 -8.29
N SER A 295 0.14 -6.15 -8.52
CA SER A 295 0.76 -6.93 -9.59
C SER A 295 0.32 -6.56 -11.00
N MET A 296 -0.95 -6.16 -11.16
CA MET A 296 -1.41 -5.54 -12.40
C MET A 296 -1.04 -4.06 -12.43
N GLY A 297 -0.99 -3.42 -11.26
CA GLY A 297 -0.69 -2.01 -11.04
C GLY A 297 0.69 -1.62 -11.56
N ASP A 298 1.75 -2.29 -11.10
CA ASP A 298 3.14 -1.98 -11.48
C ASP A 298 3.34 -2.13 -13.00
N VAL A 299 2.90 -3.28 -13.56
CA VAL A 299 3.03 -3.60 -15.00
C VAL A 299 2.26 -2.59 -15.84
N CYS A 300 0.99 -2.34 -15.53
CA CYS A 300 0.17 -1.38 -16.28
C CYS A 300 0.75 0.02 -16.16
N THR A 301 1.19 0.43 -14.97
CA THR A 301 1.72 1.77 -14.72
C THR A 301 2.99 2.03 -15.52
N ILE A 302 3.99 1.14 -15.46
CA ILE A 302 5.24 1.30 -16.25
C ILE A 302 4.93 1.26 -17.75
N SER A 303 4.09 0.31 -18.19
CA SER A 303 3.73 0.17 -19.60
C SER A 303 3.02 1.41 -20.14
N ILE A 304 1.99 1.90 -19.46
CA ILE A 304 1.23 3.09 -19.88
C ILE A 304 2.14 4.32 -19.81
N LEU A 305 3.00 4.44 -18.78
CA LEU A 305 3.94 5.56 -18.67
C LEU A 305 4.89 5.63 -19.86
N ALA A 306 5.47 4.50 -20.23
CA ALA A 306 6.40 4.42 -21.35
C ALA A 306 5.72 4.73 -22.69
N HIS A 307 4.54 4.16 -22.96
CA HIS A 307 3.82 4.38 -24.21
C HIS A 307 3.27 5.81 -24.32
N VAL A 308 2.69 6.37 -23.25
CA VAL A 308 2.23 7.78 -23.21
C VAL A 308 3.41 8.73 -23.34
N GLY A 309 4.52 8.45 -22.65
CA GLY A 309 5.74 9.26 -22.73
C GLY A 309 6.34 9.28 -24.13
N GLN A 310 6.53 8.10 -24.74
CA GLN A 310 7.06 7.97 -26.10
C GLN A 310 6.13 8.63 -27.12
N TYR A 311 4.82 8.42 -27.03
CA TYR A 311 3.84 9.07 -27.91
C TYR A 311 3.86 10.59 -27.80
N LEU A 312 3.91 11.15 -26.58
CA LEU A 312 3.98 12.60 -26.39
C LEU A 312 5.36 13.18 -26.77
N TYR A 313 6.43 12.37 -26.73
CA TYR A 313 7.78 12.74 -27.14
C TYR A 313 7.91 12.84 -28.66
N GLU A 314 7.39 11.87 -29.42
CA GLU A 314 7.40 11.86 -30.89
C GLU A 314 6.62 13.03 -31.49
N LEU A 315 5.62 13.55 -30.76
CA LEU A 315 4.92 14.79 -31.07
C LEU A 315 5.79 16.05 -30.79
N GLN A 316 7.01 16.14 -31.33
CA GLN A 316 7.94 17.26 -31.04
C GLN A 316 7.41 18.65 -31.45
N TYR A 317 6.47 18.75 -32.41
CA TYR A 317 5.74 20.00 -32.72
C TYR A 317 4.46 20.22 -31.87
N GLY A 318 4.17 19.28 -30.97
CA GLY A 318 2.93 19.15 -30.21
C GLY A 318 2.96 19.74 -28.80
N ARG A 319 3.89 20.65 -28.47
CA ARG A 319 3.94 21.29 -27.13
C ARG A 319 2.61 21.92 -26.71
N GLN A 320 1.87 22.49 -27.65
CA GLN A 320 0.51 23.01 -27.40
C GLN A 320 -0.47 21.89 -27.01
N ILE A 321 -0.35 20.71 -27.62
CA ILE A 321 -1.17 19.52 -27.31
C ILE A 321 -0.83 19.00 -25.91
N GLN A 322 0.46 18.86 -25.58
CA GLN A 322 0.94 18.46 -24.25
C GLN A 322 0.39 19.38 -23.15
N ILE A 323 0.49 20.71 -23.33
CA ILE A 323 -0.05 21.70 -22.38
C ILE A 323 -1.58 21.61 -22.31
N THR A 324 -2.27 21.55 -23.45
CA THR A 324 -3.74 21.51 -23.50
C THR A 324 -4.28 20.27 -22.80
N LEU A 325 -3.67 19.11 -23.04
CA LEU A 325 -4.04 17.84 -22.43
C LEU A 325 -3.79 17.84 -20.92
N MET A 326 -2.61 18.32 -20.48
CA MET A 326 -2.30 18.50 -19.06
C MET A 326 -3.29 19.42 -18.36
N VAL A 327 -3.59 20.59 -18.93
CA VAL A 327 -4.53 21.56 -18.37
C VAL A 327 -5.95 20.99 -18.32
N LEU A 328 -6.41 20.31 -19.38
CA LEU A 328 -7.71 19.64 -19.41
C LEU A 328 -7.86 18.60 -18.29
N CYS A 329 -6.85 17.75 -18.12
CA CYS A 329 -6.79 16.75 -17.07
C CYS A 329 -6.81 17.37 -15.66
N LEU A 330 -6.05 18.44 -15.43
CA LEU A 330 -6.03 19.16 -14.15
C LEU A 330 -7.34 19.92 -13.88
N CYS A 331 -8.00 20.46 -14.91
CA CYS A 331 -9.32 21.09 -14.80
C CYS A 331 -10.45 20.08 -14.54
N ALA A 332 -10.30 18.80 -14.91
CA ALA A 332 -11.23 17.74 -14.55
C ALA A 332 -11.12 17.33 -13.07
N ALA A 333 -9.93 17.43 -12.47
CA ALA A 333 -9.67 17.09 -11.07
C ALA A 333 -10.65 17.71 -10.05
N PRO A 334 -10.93 19.04 -10.03
CA PRO A 334 -11.90 19.63 -9.12
C PRO A 334 -13.34 19.17 -9.39
N VAL A 335 -13.70 18.82 -10.63
CA VAL A 335 -15.03 18.28 -10.96
C VAL A 335 -15.22 16.93 -10.28
N PHE A 336 -14.25 16.02 -10.41
CA PHE A 336 -14.26 14.74 -9.69
C PHE A 336 -14.27 14.93 -8.16
N GLY A 337 -13.49 15.89 -7.64
CA GLY A 337 -13.51 16.28 -6.22
C GLY A 337 -14.88 16.76 -5.74
N VAL A 338 -15.63 17.51 -6.57
CA VAL A 338 -16.99 17.97 -6.28
C VAL A 338 -18.00 16.82 -6.24
N PHE A 339 -17.87 15.81 -7.10
CA PHE A 339 -18.69 14.59 -7.00
C PHE A 339 -18.31 13.75 -5.77
N ALA A 340 -17.01 13.58 -5.49
CA ALA A 340 -16.51 12.85 -4.33
C ALA A 340 -17.00 13.45 -2.99
N ARG A 341 -16.97 14.78 -2.81
CA ARG A 341 -17.44 15.43 -1.57
C ARG A 341 -18.95 15.35 -1.33
N ARG A 342 -19.74 15.12 -2.39
CA ARG A 342 -21.21 14.96 -2.29
C ARG A 342 -21.60 13.57 -1.81
N ASN A 343 -20.73 12.57 -2.00
CA ASN A 343 -21.00 11.19 -1.62
C ASN A 343 -20.61 10.94 -0.15
N ARG A 344 -21.56 10.39 0.63
CA ARG A 344 -21.38 10.12 2.07
C ARG A 344 -20.19 9.20 2.38
N TRP A 345 -19.86 8.26 1.49
CA TRP A 345 -18.79 7.29 1.70
C TRP A 345 -17.39 7.88 1.48
N THR A 346 -17.28 8.95 0.69
CA THR A 346 -15.99 9.53 0.29
C THR A 346 -15.77 10.98 0.68
N LYS A 347 -16.78 11.68 1.21
CA LYS A 347 -16.64 13.02 1.79
C LYS A 347 -15.49 13.12 2.81
N SER A 348 -15.33 12.14 3.71
CA SER A 348 -14.19 12.13 4.64
C SER A 348 -12.86 11.94 3.91
N VAL A 349 -12.82 11.01 2.94
CA VAL A 349 -11.58 10.63 2.22
C VAL A 349 -11.02 11.80 1.41
N ILE A 350 -11.87 12.60 0.74
CA ILE A 350 -11.40 13.73 -0.07
C ILE A 350 -10.91 14.93 0.75
N TYR A 351 -11.23 14.99 2.06
CA TYR A 351 -10.67 16.00 2.98
C TYR A 351 -9.42 15.49 3.70
N SER A 352 -9.43 14.25 4.23
CA SER A 352 -8.34 13.75 5.09
C SER A 352 -7.32 12.85 4.39
N GLY A 353 -7.61 12.31 3.20
CA GLY A 353 -6.74 11.33 2.53
C GLY A 353 -5.44 11.91 1.97
N TRP A 354 -5.40 13.22 1.70
CA TRP A 354 -4.24 13.89 1.12
C TRP A 354 -3.01 13.86 2.04
N THR A 355 -3.18 13.95 3.35
CA THR A 355 -2.04 13.98 4.29
C THR A 355 -1.27 12.67 4.29
N ALA A 356 -1.98 11.54 4.22
CA ALA A 356 -1.37 10.22 4.14
C ALA A 356 -0.70 9.97 2.78
N ILE A 357 -1.38 10.31 1.67
CA ILE A 357 -0.83 10.12 0.32
C ILE A 357 0.39 11.01 0.10
N LEU A 358 0.31 12.31 0.37
CA LEU A 358 1.46 13.23 0.21
C LEU A 358 2.59 12.93 1.20
N GLY A 359 2.25 12.48 2.42
CA GLY A 359 3.23 12.02 3.41
C GLY A 359 3.99 10.78 2.94
N ALA A 360 3.29 9.82 2.32
CA ALA A 360 3.88 8.62 1.72
C ALA A 360 4.91 8.98 0.62
N VAL A 361 4.59 9.92 -0.28
CA VAL A 361 5.54 10.41 -1.30
C VAL A 361 6.84 10.91 -0.69
N ILE A 362 6.74 11.72 0.37
CA ILE A 362 7.89 12.34 1.03
C ILE A 362 8.75 11.25 1.69
N ILE A 363 8.12 10.22 2.25
CA ILE A 363 8.80 9.05 2.80
C ILE A 363 9.50 8.25 1.69
N GLU A 364 8.91 8.11 0.51
CA GLU A 364 9.47 7.34 -0.64
C GLU A 364 10.72 7.98 -1.27
N GLN A 365 10.86 9.32 -1.27
CA GLN A 365 11.93 10.00 -2.02
C GLN A 365 13.37 9.51 -1.73
N PRO A 366 13.80 9.31 -0.45
CA PRO A 366 15.12 8.78 -0.15
C PRO A 366 15.34 7.38 -0.76
N GLY A 367 14.31 6.53 -0.75
CA GLY A 367 14.35 5.22 -1.39
C GLY A 367 14.49 5.33 -2.91
N GLY A 368 13.79 6.27 -3.55
CA GLY A 368 13.90 6.51 -4.99
C GLY A 368 15.29 6.96 -5.43
N VAL A 369 15.92 7.90 -4.69
CA VAL A 369 17.29 8.38 -4.97
C VAL A 369 18.31 7.26 -4.81
N VAL A 370 18.19 6.42 -3.78
CA VAL A 370 19.06 5.26 -3.57
C VAL A 370 18.91 4.25 -4.72
N MET A 371 17.67 3.96 -5.13
CA MET A 371 17.37 3.05 -6.24
C MET A 371 17.99 3.51 -7.55
N GLU A 372 17.83 4.80 -7.90
CA GLU A 372 18.37 5.36 -9.14
C GLU A 372 19.90 5.27 -9.17
N LYS A 373 20.59 5.62 -8.07
CA LYS A 373 22.06 5.50 -8.00
C LYS A 373 22.50 4.03 -8.01
N ALA A 374 21.72 3.12 -7.45
CA ALA A 374 22.00 1.69 -7.50
C ALA A 374 21.82 1.12 -8.91
N PHE A 375 20.78 1.52 -9.67
CA PHE A 375 20.56 1.07 -11.05
C PHE A 375 21.66 1.53 -12.01
N GLN A 376 22.26 2.71 -11.80
CA GLN A 376 23.47 3.14 -12.52
C GLN A 376 24.70 2.24 -12.28
N ASN A 377 24.73 1.49 -11.17
CA ASN A 377 25.86 0.64 -10.76
C ASN A 377 25.60 -0.86 -10.90
N TYR A 378 24.34 -1.28 -10.89
CA TYR A 378 23.91 -2.67 -10.75
C TYR A 378 22.66 -2.92 -11.60
N LYS A 379 22.84 -3.19 -12.90
CA LYS A 379 21.71 -3.35 -13.83
C LYS A 379 20.76 -4.47 -13.40
N VAL A 380 21.29 -5.60 -12.93
CA VAL A 380 20.52 -6.76 -12.41
C VAL A 380 19.55 -6.37 -11.29
N MET A 381 19.87 -5.36 -10.47
CA MET A 381 18.98 -4.89 -9.39
C MET A 381 17.63 -4.38 -9.94
N SER A 382 17.60 -3.83 -11.15
CA SER A 382 16.37 -3.30 -11.76
C SER A 382 15.32 -4.37 -12.07
N THR A 383 15.74 -5.57 -12.47
CA THR A 383 14.85 -6.73 -12.69
C THR A 383 14.21 -7.21 -11.38
N PHE A 384 14.95 -7.16 -10.27
CA PHE A 384 14.49 -7.64 -8.97
C PHE A 384 13.77 -6.58 -8.13
N GLN A 385 13.96 -5.28 -8.38
CA GLN A 385 13.41 -4.24 -7.49
C GLN A 385 11.87 -4.22 -7.44
N PRO A 386 11.13 -4.28 -8.56
CA PRO A 386 9.66 -4.33 -8.50
C PRO A 386 9.15 -5.61 -7.82
N LEU A 387 9.88 -6.72 -7.94
CA LEU A 387 9.57 -7.97 -7.22
C LEU A 387 9.70 -7.81 -5.70
N VAL A 388 10.79 -7.19 -5.24
CA VAL A 388 11.10 -6.96 -3.82
C VAL A 388 10.10 -5.97 -3.20
N ASN A 389 9.85 -4.86 -3.87
CA ASN A 389 8.91 -3.83 -3.41
C ASN A 389 7.47 -4.35 -3.45
N GLY A 390 7.04 -4.88 -4.59
CA GLY A 390 5.69 -5.40 -4.81
C GLY A 390 5.32 -6.51 -3.83
N ILE A 391 6.18 -7.51 -3.60
CA ILE A 391 5.88 -8.58 -2.61
C ILE A 391 5.87 -8.03 -1.18
N GLY A 392 6.86 -7.20 -0.82
CA GLY A 392 6.93 -6.58 0.51
C GLY A 392 5.67 -5.77 0.83
N SER A 393 5.30 -4.86 -0.08
CA SER A 393 4.11 -4.01 0.03
C SER A 393 2.81 -4.83 0.05
N ASN A 394 2.70 -5.87 -0.77
CA ASN A 394 1.53 -6.77 -0.78
C ASN A 394 1.31 -7.50 0.54
N LEU A 395 2.36 -8.13 1.10
CA LEU A 395 2.24 -8.92 2.32
C LEU A 395 1.95 -8.03 3.54
N VAL A 396 2.58 -6.86 3.63
CA VAL A 396 2.26 -5.87 4.67
C VAL A 396 0.87 -5.24 4.45
N GLY A 397 0.45 -5.01 3.21
CA GLY A 397 -0.87 -4.50 2.86
C GLY A 397 -2.01 -5.44 3.29
N ILE A 398 -1.88 -6.75 3.06
CA ILE A 398 -2.83 -7.77 3.57
C ILE A 398 -2.92 -7.68 5.10
N GLN A 399 -1.77 -7.67 5.78
CA GLN A 399 -1.72 -7.62 7.24
C GLN A 399 -2.38 -6.34 7.79
N THR A 400 -2.06 -5.19 7.17
CA THR A 400 -2.55 -3.85 7.54
C THR A 400 -4.07 -3.74 7.31
N SER A 401 -4.58 -4.15 6.15
CA SER A 401 -6.03 -4.15 5.86
C SER A 401 -6.78 -5.04 6.85
N ARG A 402 -6.26 -6.24 7.15
CA ARG A 402 -6.91 -7.15 8.12
C ARG A 402 -6.87 -6.65 9.56
N MET A 403 -5.82 -5.95 9.99
CA MET A 403 -5.80 -5.27 11.29
C MET A 403 -6.84 -4.13 11.33
N SER A 404 -6.96 -3.36 10.26
CA SER A 404 -7.94 -2.28 10.14
C SER A 404 -9.39 -2.81 10.14
N THR A 405 -9.70 -3.78 9.28
CA THR A 405 -11.01 -4.46 9.22
C THR A 405 -11.38 -5.09 10.57
N PHE A 406 -10.43 -5.70 11.28
CA PHE A 406 -10.65 -6.22 12.64
C PHE A 406 -11.06 -5.11 13.62
N LEU A 407 -10.37 -3.97 13.60
CA LEU A 407 -10.69 -2.84 14.48
C LEU A 407 -12.05 -2.21 14.16
N HIS A 408 -12.37 -1.98 12.89
CA HIS A 408 -13.71 -1.52 12.45
C HIS A 408 -14.84 -2.48 12.83
N ALA A 409 -14.56 -3.77 12.96
CA ALA A 409 -15.54 -4.78 13.37
C ALA A 409 -15.64 -4.97 14.89
N SER A 410 -14.60 -4.64 15.66
CA SER A 410 -14.44 -5.10 17.05
C SER A 410 -14.37 -3.98 18.10
N ALA A 411 -14.20 -2.72 17.71
CA ALA A 411 -14.10 -1.60 18.65
C ALA A 411 -14.72 -0.31 18.13
N PRO A 412 -15.24 0.57 19.00
CA PRO A 412 -15.52 1.96 18.63
C PRO A 412 -14.21 2.74 18.41
N LYS A 413 -14.23 3.71 17.49
CA LYS A 413 -13.03 4.47 17.08
C LYS A 413 -12.40 5.23 18.26
N GLY A 414 -11.09 5.09 18.43
CA GLY A 414 -10.33 5.71 19.52
C GLY A 414 -10.16 4.83 20.76
N LEU A 415 -10.94 3.76 20.90
CA LEU A 415 -10.77 2.76 21.95
C LEU A 415 -10.06 1.53 21.38
N LEU A 416 -9.04 1.05 22.10
CA LEU A 416 -8.34 -0.18 21.76
C LEU A 416 -9.07 -1.38 22.39
N PRO A 417 -9.07 -2.56 21.75
CA PRO A 417 -9.60 -3.78 22.35
C PRO A 417 -8.93 -4.09 23.70
N THR A 418 -9.70 -4.55 24.69
CA THR A 418 -9.22 -4.84 26.05
C THR A 418 -8.05 -5.82 26.13
N SER A 419 -7.85 -6.65 25.10
CA SER A 419 -6.70 -7.56 24.99
C SER A 419 -5.35 -6.86 24.79
N ASN A 420 -5.32 -5.66 24.19
CA ASN A 420 -4.08 -4.95 23.80
C ASN A 420 -4.20 -3.44 24.08
N PRO A 421 -3.91 -2.96 25.30
CA PRO A 421 -4.14 -1.56 25.70
C PRO A 421 -3.13 -0.54 25.15
N THR A 422 -2.02 -0.96 24.52
CA THR A 422 -0.97 -0.08 24.00
C THR A 422 -0.66 -0.35 22.52
N PRO A 423 -0.49 0.70 21.69
CA PRO A 423 -0.10 0.54 20.28
C PRO A 423 1.40 0.22 20.11
N PHE A 424 2.22 0.66 21.07
CA PHE A 424 3.64 0.33 21.12
C PHE A 424 3.81 -1.00 21.87
N VAL A 425 4.43 -1.96 21.19
CA VAL A 425 4.70 -3.32 21.66
C VAL A 425 6.10 -3.74 21.19
N SER A 426 6.73 -4.71 21.85
CA SER A 426 8.04 -5.20 21.42
C SER A 426 7.94 -6.03 20.13
N PRO A 427 9.01 -6.13 19.32
CA PRO A 427 9.04 -7.05 18.17
C PRO A 427 8.74 -8.50 18.56
N TRP A 428 9.15 -8.92 19.77
CA TRP A 428 8.82 -10.25 20.32
C TRP A 428 7.31 -10.46 20.49
N PHE A 429 6.55 -9.42 20.84
CA PHE A 429 5.09 -9.50 20.87
C PHE A 429 4.53 -9.71 19.45
N VAL A 430 4.98 -8.92 18.47
CA VAL A 430 4.48 -8.98 17.08
C VAL A 430 4.83 -10.32 16.41
N PHE A 431 6.00 -10.90 16.67
CA PHE A 431 6.44 -12.13 15.99
C PHE A 431 6.28 -13.40 16.80
N CYS A 432 6.31 -13.36 18.14
CA CYS A 432 6.38 -14.57 18.99
C CYS A 432 5.18 -14.75 19.93
N SER A 433 4.25 -13.79 20.01
CA SER A 433 3.05 -13.96 20.86
C SER A 433 2.02 -14.96 20.30
N LYS A 434 1.06 -15.34 21.14
CA LYS A 434 -0.08 -16.20 20.78
C LYS A 434 -1.22 -15.43 20.09
N ASP A 435 -1.09 -14.12 19.94
CA ASP A 435 -2.08 -13.21 19.35
C ASP A 435 -2.45 -13.56 17.89
N LEU A 436 -3.64 -13.17 17.45
CA LEU A 436 -4.14 -13.39 16.09
C LEU A 436 -3.21 -12.76 15.03
N HIS A 437 -2.79 -11.51 15.24
CA HIS A 437 -1.94 -10.77 14.32
C HIS A 437 -0.53 -11.36 14.27
N ALA A 438 -0.02 -11.84 15.40
CA ALA A 438 1.29 -12.49 15.48
C ALA A 438 1.34 -13.85 14.77
N ARG A 439 0.27 -14.65 14.83
CA ARG A 439 0.13 -15.86 14.02
C ARG A 439 0.16 -15.54 12.52
N MET A 440 -0.47 -14.45 12.11
CA MET A 440 -0.46 -14.02 10.71
C MET A 440 0.90 -13.48 10.29
N ALA A 441 1.60 -12.70 11.12
CA ALA A 441 2.95 -12.23 10.84
C ALA A 441 3.91 -13.40 10.60
N ARG A 442 3.88 -14.44 11.45
CA ARG A 442 4.67 -15.67 11.25
C ARG A 442 4.32 -16.40 9.95
N LEU A 443 3.04 -16.48 9.59
CA LEU A 443 2.61 -17.09 8.33
C LEU A 443 3.22 -16.38 7.12
N LEU A 444 3.15 -15.04 7.08
CA LEU A 444 3.68 -14.23 5.97
C LEU A 444 5.21 -14.38 5.87
N MET A 445 5.90 -14.38 7.02
CA MET A 445 7.35 -14.64 7.10
C MET A 445 7.76 -16.06 6.66
N MET A 446 6.88 -17.06 6.78
CA MET A 446 7.12 -18.42 6.26
C MET A 446 6.90 -18.52 4.74
N VAL A 447 5.99 -17.69 4.19
CA VAL A 447 5.64 -17.71 2.76
C VAL A 447 6.66 -16.95 1.89
N ILE A 448 7.29 -15.89 2.41
CA ILE A 448 8.18 -15.04 1.61
C ILE A 448 9.37 -15.81 1.00
N VAL A 449 10.07 -16.65 1.76
CA VAL A 449 11.26 -17.38 1.28
C VAL A 449 10.94 -18.31 0.10
N PRO A 450 10.02 -19.30 0.20
CA PRO A 450 9.73 -20.19 -0.93
C PRO A 450 9.15 -19.44 -2.14
N ALA A 451 8.42 -18.34 -1.92
CA ALA A 451 7.89 -17.53 -3.01
C ALA A 451 8.99 -16.79 -3.77
N HIS A 452 9.90 -16.11 -3.09
CA HIS A 452 11.04 -15.44 -3.73
C HIS A 452 11.95 -16.43 -4.48
N LEU A 453 12.16 -17.65 -3.96
CA LEU A 453 12.86 -18.72 -4.67
C LEU A 453 12.12 -19.18 -5.93
N PHE A 454 10.79 -19.24 -5.90
CA PHE A 454 9.98 -19.54 -7.08
C PHE A 454 10.04 -18.43 -8.15
N TYR A 455 9.94 -17.16 -7.76
CA TYR A 455 10.05 -16.04 -8.71
C TYR A 455 11.47 -15.87 -9.28
N MET A 456 12.51 -16.16 -8.49
CA MET A 456 13.90 -16.28 -8.97
C MET A 456 14.02 -17.30 -10.11
N ALA A 457 13.40 -18.47 -9.97
CA ALA A 457 13.40 -19.49 -11.01
C ALA A 457 12.67 -19.02 -12.28
N ILE A 458 11.59 -18.23 -12.15
CA ILE A 458 10.90 -17.61 -13.29
C ILE A 458 11.78 -16.54 -13.96
N ILE A 459 12.43 -15.66 -13.20
CA ILE A 459 13.36 -14.66 -13.77
C ILE A 459 14.47 -15.37 -14.56
N PHE A 460 15.03 -16.45 -14.02
CA PHE A 460 16.06 -17.25 -14.68
C PHE A 460 15.58 -17.94 -15.97
N THR A 461 14.31 -18.38 -16.06
CA THR A 461 13.77 -18.94 -17.31
C THR A 461 13.36 -17.88 -18.33
N LEU A 462 13.01 -16.67 -17.90
CA LEU A 462 12.63 -15.56 -18.79
C LEU A 462 13.83 -14.80 -19.37
N GLN A 463 15.02 -14.90 -18.76
CA GLN A 463 16.21 -14.11 -19.16
C GLN A 463 16.57 -14.25 -20.66
N SER A 464 16.45 -15.46 -21.21
CA SER A 464 16.72 -15.73 -22.64
C SER A 464 15.61 -15.25 -23.59
N THR A 465 14.43 -14.92 -23.06
CA THR A 465 13.28 -14.44 -23.84
C THR A 465 13.27 -12.91 -23.96
N PHE A 466 13.90 -12.22 -23.01
CA PHE A 466 13.88 -10.75 -22.90
C PHE A 466 15.28 -10.13 -22.87
N ASP A 467 16.29 -10.86 -23.36
CA ASP A 467 17.68 -10.43 -23.58
C ASP A 467 18.35 -9.70 -22.39
N PHE A 468 18.12 -10.20 -21.18
CA PHE A 468 18.82 -9.76 -19.98
C PHE A 468 19.63 -10.90 -19.38
N ASN A 469 20.73 -10.58 -18.70
CA ASN A 469 21.64 -11.57 -18.12
C ASN A 469 21.61 -11.54 -16.59
N PHE A 470 21.55 -12.72 -15.97
CA PHE A 470 21.56 -12.90 -14.51
C PHE A 470 22.18 -14.26 -14.14
N VAL A 471 23.06 -14.30 -13.14
CA VAL A 471 23.73 -15.54 -12.70
C VAL A 471 23.27 -15.95 -11.31
N VAL A 472 22.72 -17.15 -11.17
CA VAL A 472 22.30 -17.73 -9.89
C VAL A 472 23.52 -18.18 -9.08
N THR A 473 24.15 -17.25 -8.34
CA THR A 473 25.26 -17.56 -7.43
C THR A 473 24.75 -17.84 -6.01
N GLY A 474 25.44 -18.73 -5.28
CA GLY A 474 25.14 -18.98 -3.86
C GLY A 474 25.16 -17.73 -2.97
N PRO A 475 26.15 -16.82 -3.11
CA PRO A 475 26.17 -15.55 -2.40
C PRO A 475 25.01 -14.62 -2.75
N PHE A 476 24.69 -14.42 -4.04
CA PHE A 476 23.54 -13.62 -4.49
C PHE A 476 22.24 -14.10 -3.84
N MET A 477 21.95 -15.39 -3.97
CA MET A 477 20.74 -16.00 -3.40
C MET A 477 20.66 -15.78 -1.88
N SER A 478 21.78 -15.94 -1.17
CA SER A 478 21.82 -15.82 0.30
C SER A 478 21.57 -14.38 0.75
N VAL A 479 22.29 -13.41 0.16
CA VAL A 479 22.20 -11.99 0.54
C VAL A 479 20.83 -11.41 0.15
N TYR A 480 20.30 -11.79 -1.02
CA TYR A 480 18.96 -11.41 -1.45
C TYR A 480 17.87 -11.92 -0.49
N ILE A 481 17.90 -13.22 -0.13
CA ILE A 481 16.90 -13.79 0.78
C ILE A 481 16.98 -13.15 2.17
N ILE A 482 18.17 -12.81 2.66
CA ILE A 482 18.34 -12.04 3.90
C ILE A 482 17.70 -10.64 3.78
N ALA A 483 17.92 -9.93 2.66
CA ALA A 483 17.36 -8.60 2.43
C ALA A 483 15.83 -8.59 2.44
N VAL A 484 15.17 -9.50 1.70
CA VAL A 484 13.69 -9.53 1.62
C VAL A 484 13.03 -10.00 2.92
N VAL A 485 13.67 -10.94 3.65
CA VAL A 485 13.22 -11.36 4.98
C VAL A 485 13.33 -10.22 5.98
N LEU A 486 14.43 -9.47 5.97
CA LEU A 486 14.64 -8.30 6.84
C LEU A 486 13.64 -7.17 6.50
N GLN A 487 13.42 -6.88 5.22
CA GLN A 487 12.43 -5.92 4.75
C GLN A 487 11.04 -6.26 5.31
N LEU A 488 10.54 -7.48 5.07
CA LEU A 488 9.20 -7.87 5.55
C LEU A 488 9.09 -7.86 7.08
N ALA A 489 10.15 -8.25 7.81
CA ALA A 489 10.16 -8.19 9.27
C ALA A 489 10.02 -6.74 9.80
N LEU A 490 10.71 -5.78 9.20
CA LEU A 490 10.57 -4.36 9.54
C LEU A 490 9.17 -3.84 9.21
N LEU A 491 8.63 -4.21 8.04
CA LEU A 491 7.31 -3.78 7.59
C LEU A 491 6.17 -4.31 8.47
N LEU A 492 6.16 -5.61 8.80
CA LEU A 492 5.12 -6.20 9.64
C LEU A 492 5.11 -5.62 11.07
N TYR A 493 6.28 -5.22 11.59
CA TYR A 493 6.40 -4.54 12.88
C TYR A 493 5.84 -3.11 12.83
N LEU A 494 6.22 -2.32 11.82
CA LEU A 494 5.73 -0.95 11.67
C LEU A 494 4.25 -0.88 11.27
N ALA A 495 3.72 -1.90 10.57
CA ALA A 495 2.30 -2.05 10.29
C ALA A 495 1.47 -2.23 11.56
N TYR A 496 1.91 -3.08 12.48
CA TYR A 496 1.25 -3.22 13.79
C TYR A 496 1.19 -1.86 14.50
N ILE A 497 2.34 -1.19 14.66
CA ILE A 497 2.40 0.09 15.38
C ILE A 497 1.53 1.15 14.70
N SER A 498 1.65 1.33 13.39
CA SER A 498 0.93 2.38 12.66
C SER A 498 -0.59 2.19 12.68
N VAL A 499 -1.11 0.96 12.57
CA VAL A 499 -2.55 0.69 12.62
C VAL A 499 -3.13 0.98 14.01
N PHE A 500 -2.57 0.40 15.06
CA PHE A 500 -3.09 0.62 16.42
C PHE A 500 -2.85 2.05 16.91
N TRP A 501 -1.78 2.71 16.48
CA TRP A 501 -1.56 4.14 16.74
C TRP A 501 -2.60 5.02 16.04
N ALA A 502 -2.83 4.82 14.73
CA ALA A 502 -3.84 5.56 13.98
C ALA A 502 -5.23 5.39 14.62
N TRP A 503 -5.60 4.16 14.98
CA TRP A 503 -6.87 3.85 15.64
C TRP A 503 -7.05 4.58 16.96
N LYS A 504 -6.03 4.56 17.84
CA LYS A 504 -6.02 5.27 19.12
C LYS A 504 -6.23 6.78 18.93
N HIS A 505 -5.69 7.36 17.87
CA HIS A 505 -5.85 8.77 17.52
C HIS A 505 -7.12 9.09 16.70
N ARG A 506 -8.07 8.15 16.60
CA ARG A 506 -9.33 8.26 15.82
C ARG A 506 -9.12 8.45 14.30
N ILE A 507 -7.93 8.14 13.79
CA ILE A 507 -7.58 8.17 12.37
C ILE A 507 -7.98 6.82 11.74
N ASN A 508 -8.54 6.83 10.53
CA ASN A 508 -8.90 5.58 9.84
C ASN A 508 -7.64 4.88 9.28
N PRO A 509 -7.25 3.67 9.74
CA PRO A 509 -6.02 3.03 9.27
C PRO A 509 -6.06 2.70 7.77
N ASP A 510 -7.24 2.40 7.19
CA ASP A 510 -7.39 2.18 5.74
C ASP A 510 -6.85 3.35 4.91
N ASN A 511 -6.99 4.58 5.44
CA ASN A 511 -6.65 5.83 4.76
C ASN A 511 -5.29 6.40 5.20
N SER A 512 -4.61 5.81 6.18
CA SER A 512 -3.39 6.39 6.78
C SER A 512 -2.27 5.39 7.02
N ALA A 513 -2.56 4.23 7.59
CA ALA A 513 -1.56 3.21 7.87
C ALA A 513 -1.12 2.49 6.59
N ILE A 514 -2.05 2.24 5.65
CA ILE A 514 -1.74 1.56 4.38
C ILE A 514 -0.77 2.37 3.50
N PRO A 515 -1.00 3.66 3.17
CA PRO A 515 -0.02 4.47 2.46
C PRO A 515 1.35 4.53 3.17
N PHE A 516 1.34 4.62 4.50
CA PHE A 516 2.57 4.68 5.30
C PHE A 516 3.38 3.38 5.24
N THR A 517 2.74 2.21 5.36
CA THR A 517 3.42 0.91 5.30
C THR A 517 3.88 0.55 3.90
N SER A 518 3.14 0.95 2.86
CA SER A 518 3.51 0.79 1.46
C SER A 518 4.72 1.67 1.09
N ALA A 519 4.71 2.96 1.44
CA ALA A 519 5.88 3.83 1.27
C ALA A 519 7.15 3.29 1.94
N LEU A 520 7.02 2.76 3.16
CA LEU A 520 8.14 2.11 3.85
C LEU A 520 8.61 0.83 3.16
N ALA A 521 7.72 0.12 2.44
CA ALA A 521 8.09 -1.08 1.70
C ALA A 521 9.03 -0.75 0.54
N ASP A 522 8.76 0.32 -0.19
CA ASP A 522 9.61 0.81 -1.26
C ASP A 522 10.95 1.35 -0.72
N VAL A 523 10.92 2.13 0.36
CA VAL A 523 12.15 2.66 0.97
C VAL A 523 13.05 1.54 1.48
N PHE A 524 12.53 0.60 2.26
CA PHE A 524 13.33 -0.50 2.78
C PHE A 524 13.74 -1.47 1.67
N GLY A 525 12.88 -1.73 0.69
CA GLY A 525 13.21 -2.56 -0.46
C GLY A 525 14.37 -1.98 -1.26
N ASN A 526 14.30 -0.71 -1.65
CA ASN A 526 15.35 -0.03 -2.40
C ASN A 526 16.67 0.05 -1.61
N CYS A 527 16.59 0.44 -0.33
CA CYS A 527 17.79 0.60 0.51
C CYS A 527 18.46 -0.73 0.86
N LEU A 528 17.70 -1.76 1.25
CA LEU A 528 18.27 -3.07 1.59
C LEU A 528 18.83 -3.78 0.35
N MET A 529 18.21 -3.61 -0.83
CA MET A 529 18.75 -4.12 -2.08
C MET A 529 20.03 -3.40 -2.51
N ALA A 530 20.11 -2.07 -2.35
CA ALA A 530 21.35 -1.33 -2.61
C ALA A 530 22.50 -1.77 -1.67
N VAL A 531 22.21 -2.01 -0.39
CA VAL A 531 23.19 -2.56 0.58
C VAL A 531 23.59 -3.99 0.19
N ALA A 532 22.64 -4.83 -0.21
CA ALA A 532 22.89 -6.20 -0.68
C ALA A 532 23.85 -6.20 -1.89
N PHE A 533 23.56 -5.42 -2.94
CA PHE A 533 24.43 -5.30 -4.12
C PHE A 533 25.79 -4.68 -3.81
N THR A 534 25.87 -3.74 -2.85
CA THR A 534 27.16 -3.19 -2.39
C THR A 534 28.01 -4.25 -1.69
N PHE A 535 27.40 -5.11 -0.88
CA PHE A 535 28.07 -6.25 -0.25
C PHE A 535 28.48 -7.33 -1.28
N LEU A 536 27.61 -7.63 -2.26
CA LEU A 536 27.92 -8.53 -3.36
C LEU A 536 29.11 -8.04 -4.20
N LYS A 537 29.22 -6.72 -4.42
CA LYS A 537 30.38 -6.10 -5.09
C LYS A 537 31.66 -6.26 -4.27
N TRP A 538 31.58 -6.12 -2.94
CA TRP A 538 32.72 -6.31 -2.05
C TRP A 538 33.28 -7.74 -2.07
N ILE A 539 32.43 -8.75 -2.28
CA ILE A 539 32.86 -10.16 -2.45
C ILE A 539 33.14 -10.55 -3.92
N ASN A 540 33.07 -9.60 -4.87
CA ASN A 540 33.26 -9.79 -6.31
C ASN A 540 32.27 -10.77 -6.96
N ASP A 541 30.98 -10.69 -6.61
CA ASP A 541 29.92 -11.47 -7.26
C ASP A 541 29.64 -10.98 -8.70
N GLU A 542 29.48 -11.93 -9.63
CA GLU A 542 29.28 -11.68 -11.06
C GLU A 542 28.07 -10.77 -11.34
N ASN A 543 26.99 -10.85 -10.55
CA ASN A 543 25.80 -10.01 -10.75
C ASN A 543 26.04 -8.51 -10.55
N THR A 544 27.21 -8.13 -10.03
CA THR A 544 27.60 -6.72 -9.83
C THR A 544 28.42 -6.13 -10.97
N THR A 545 28.88 -6.97 -11.91
CA THR A 545 29.63 -6.55 -13.11
C THR A 545 28.82 -6.70 -14.39
N ILE A 546 27.65 -7.37 -14.35
CA ILE A 546 26.69 -7.40 -15.46
C ILE A 546 26.09 -6.00 -15.66
N MET A 547 26.76 -5.24 -16.52
CA MET A 547 26.18 -4.19 -17.34
C MET A 547 25.77 -4.82 -18.67
N GLU A 548 24.66 -4.38 -19.27
CA GLU A 548 24.26 -4.87 -20.60
C GLU A 548 25.39 -4.61 -21.62
N ASN A 549 25.89 -5.67 -22.24
CA ASN A 549 26.90 -5.58 -23.30
C ASN A 549 26.24 -5.07 -24.59
N ASN A 550 26.12 -3.75 -24.72
CA ASN A 550 26.14 -3.11 -26.03
C ASN A 550 27.52 -2.44 -26.24
N ASP A 551 28.01 -2.54 -27.47
CA ASP A 551 29.23 -1.95 -28.05
C ASP A 551 30.62 -2.47 -27.62
N ASN A 552 30.86 -2.90 -26.37
CA ASN A 552 32.24 -3.22 -25.95
C ASN A 552 32.82 -4.53 -26.52
N ASN A 553 31.99 -5.54 -26.79
CA ASN A 553 32.47 -6.80 -27.38
C ASN A 553 32.78 -6.66 -28.88
N ASP A 554 31.96 -5.93 -29.63
CA ASP A 554 32.24 -5.68 -31.05
C ASP A 554 33.38 -4.69 -31.24
N ALA A 555 33.50 -3.65 -30.40
CA ALA A 555 34.65 -2.74 -30.43
C ALA A 555 35.97 -3.44 -30.08
N SER A 556 35.97 -4.35 -29.09
CA SER A 556 37.19 -5.11 -28.73
C SER A 556 37.51 -6.22 -29.73
N LEU A 557 36.51 -6.89 -30.32
CA LEU A 557 36.71 -7.86 -31.40
C LEU A 557 37.21 -7.16 -32.66
N MET A 558 36.60 -6.05 -33.07
CA MET A 558 37.07 -5.24 -34.21
C MET A 558 38.47 -4.67 -33.95
N THR A 559 38.77 -4.14 -32.76
CA THR A 559 40.12 -3.66 -32.44
C THR A 559 41.15 -4.80 -32.48
N THR A 560 40.79 -6.00 -31.99
CA THR A 560 41.66 -7.18 -32.05
C THR A 560 41.86 -7.69 -33.49
N ILE A 561 40.80 -7.67 -34.31
CA ILE A 561 40.86 -8.03 -35.74
C ILE A 561 41.70 -7.00 -36.52
N PHE A 562 41.47 -5.70 -36.36
CA PHE A 562 42.25 -4.64 -37.00
C PHE A 562 43.73 -4.67 -36.57
N THR A 563 44.01 -4.92 -35.29
CA THR A 563 45.41 -4.99 -34.80
C THR A 563 46.12 -6.24 -35.35
N ASN A 564 45.45 -7.39 -35.41
CA ASN A 564 46.02 -8.60 -36.03
C ASN A 564 46.14 -8.48 -37.56
N TYR A 565 45.22 -7.78 -38.23
CA TYR A 565 45.28 -7.53 -39.67
C TYR A 565 46.44 -6.60 -40.04
N ASN A 566 46.65 -5.51 -39.28
CA ASN A 566 47.80 -4.61 -39.49
C ASN A 566 49.15 -5.30 -39.22
N ASN A 567 49.23 -6.17 -38.21
CA ASN A 567 50.47 -6.91 -37.92
C ASN A 567 50.82 -7.94 -39.01
N ASN A 568 49.83 -8.54 -39.68
CA ASN A 568 50.06 -9.52 -40.75
C ASN A 568 50.33 -8.89 -42.13
N ASN A 569 49.91 -7.65 -42.38
CA ASN A 569 50.00 -7.01 -43.70
C ASN A 569 51.27 -6.19 -43.95
N ASN A 570 52.27 -6.24 -43.06
CA ASN A 570 53.60 -5.67 -43.33
C ASN A 570 54.45 -6.48 -44.34
N LEU A 571 53.90 -7.56 -44.93
CA LEU A 571 54.38 -8.15 -46.17
C LEU A 571 53.30 -8.04 -47.27
N THR A 572 53.76 -7.74 -48.48
CA THR A 572 52.98 -7.68 -49.75
C THR A 572 52.07 -6.46 -49.98
N THR A 573 52.70 -5.29 -50.11
CA THR A 573 52.12 -4.13 -50.81
C THR A 573 51.88 -4.43 -52.29
N SER A 574 50.63 -4.70 -52.69
CA SER A 574 50.01 -4.32 -53.98
C SER A 574 48.69 -5.08 -54.22
N THR A 575 47.78 -4.49 -55.02
CA THR A 575 46.61 -5.15 -55.65
C THR A 575 45.31 -5.28 -54.83
N ILE A 576 44.89 -4.26 -54.07
CA ILE A 576 43.47 -4.10 -53.68
C ILE A 576 43.04 -2.63 -53.81
N ALA A 577 42.49 -2.24 -54.95
CA ALA A 577 41.93 -0.91 -55.20
C ALA A 577 40.53 -0.95 -55.87
N THR A 578 39.88 -2.12 -55.86
CA THR A 578 38.65 -2.39 -56.64
C THR A 578 37.54 -3.08 -55.86
N THR A 579 37.72 -3.36 -54.55
CA THR A 579 36.74 -4.09 -53.73
C THR A 579 35.92 -3.20 -52.80
N THR A 580 36.30 -1.94 -52.62
CA THR A 580 35.66 -1.01 -51.65
C THR A 580 34.31 -0.47 -52.13
N GLU A 581 34.02 -0.46 -53.42
CA GLU A 581 32.72 0.03 -53.97
C GLU A 581 31.58 -1.00 -53.92
N GLN A 582 31.86 -2.29 -53.71
CA GLN A 582 30.81 -3.32 -53.70
C GLN A 582 30.18 -3.58 -52.32
N LEU A 583 30.79 -3.11 -51.22
CA LEU A 583 30.30 -3.37 -49.86
C LEU A 583 29.34 -2.30 -49.30
N LEU A 584 29.29 -1.09 -49.89
CA LEU A 584 28.41 -0.02 -49.40
C LEU A 584 26.94 -0.13 -49.86
N ASN A 585 26.61 -1.02 -50.80
CA ASN A 585 25.29 -1.04 -51.47
C ASN A 585 24.30 -2.11 -50.97
N ASN A 586 24.65 -2.93 -49.97
CA ASN A 586 23.84 -4.10 -49.59
C ASN A 586 23.22 -4.08 -48.18
N SER A 587 23.39 -3.02 -47.40
CA SER A 587 22.76 -2.84 -46.08
C SER A 587 21.31 -2.34 -46.19
N THR A 588 20.43 -3.14 -46.81
CA THR A 588 18.97 -2.91 -46.72
C THR A 588 18.48 -3.37 -45.35
N ILE A 589 18.33 -2.44 -44.41
CA ILE A 589 17.78 -2.70 -43.08
C ILE A 589 16.27 -2.98 -43.23
N ILE A 590 15.86 -4.22 -42.96
CA ILE A 590 14.46 -4.61 -42.83
C ILE A 590 14.15 -4.73 -41.35
N TYR A 591 13.28 -3.85 -40.85
CA TYR A 591 12.71 -3.97 -39.51
C TYR A 591 11.65 -5.09 -39.48
N TYR A 592 11.66 -5.87 -38.40
CA TYR A 592 10.53 -6.65 -37.88
C TYR A 592 10.53 -6.54 -36.35
#